data_AF-A0A100VIJ8-F1
#
_entry.id   AF-A0A100VIJ8-F1
#
_cell.length_a   1.000
_cell.length_b   1.000
_cell.length_c   1.000
_cell.angle_alpha   90.00
_cell.angle_beta   90.00
_cell.angle_gamma   90.00
#
_symmetry.space_group_name_H-M   'P 1'
#
loop_
_entity.id
_entity.type
_entity.pdbx_description
1 polymer ?
#
loop_
_entity_poly.entity_id
_entity_poly.type
_entity_poly.pdbx_seq_one_letter_code
_entity_poly.pdbx_strand_id
1 'polypeptide(L)' 'MVIPKIHIQSFISQEEENNDELLLEMMRVIKKIAADMLAQTGSSKIVTNLGSYQDSKHLHWHIVSGERT' A
#
# COMPACT_ATOMS: atom_id res chain seq x y z
N MET A 1 4.88 4.29 4.18
CA MET A 1 3.91 4.15 3.08
C MET A 1 4.62 3.69 1.82
N VAL A 2 3.93 2.96 0.94
CA VAL A 2 4.38 2.61 -0.41
C VAL A 2 3.48 3.31 -1.41
N ILE A 3 4.06 4.02 -2.37
CA ILE A 3 3.38 4.91 -3.30
C ILE A 3 4.00 4.69 -4.69
N PRO A 4 3.22 4.46 -5.76
CA PRO A 4 3.76 4.40 -7.11
C PRO A 4 4.21 5.80 -7.55
N LYS A 5 5.27 5.86 -8.37
CA LYS A 5 5.76 7.14 -8.91
C LYS A 5 4.78 7.74 -9.93
N ILE A 6 4.09 6.89 -10.67
CA ILE A 6 3.02 7.26 -11.58
C ILE A 6 1.76 7.61 -10.81
N HIS A 7 1.01 8.60 -11.30
CA HIS A 7 -0.22 9.04 -10.68
C HIS A 7 -1.38 8.09 -10.99
N ILE A 8 -1.85 7.39 -9.96
CA ILE A 8 -3.04 6.52 -10.00
C ILE A 8 -3.94 6.96 -8.87
N GLN A 9 -5.23 7.17 -9.12
CA GLN A 9 -6.10 7.78 -8.12
C GLN A 9 -6.36 6.89 -6.91
N SER A 10 -6.58 5.59 -7.10
CA SER A 10 -6.94 4.66 -6.03
C SER A 10 -6.59 3.23 -6.42
N PHE A 11 -6.81 2.27 -5.52
CA PHE A 11 -6.59 0.85 -5.85
C PHE A 11 -7.60 0.32 -6.89
N ILE A 12 -8.81 0.89 -6.93
CA ILE A 12 -9.93 0.40 -7.74
C ILE A 12 -10.22 1.27 -8.97
N SER A 13 -9.38 2.26 -9.25
CA SER A 13 -9.59 3.18 -10.36
C SER A 13 -9.18 2.53 -11.69
N GLN A 14 -9.80 2.98 -12.78
CA GLN A 14 -9.75 2.31 -14.09
C GLN A 14 -8.71 2.91 -15.04
N GLU A 15 -7.66 3.54 -14.52
CA GLU A 15 -6.53 4.00 -15.33
C GLU A 15 -5.77 2.79 -15.92
N GLU A 16 -5.27 2.92 -17.15
CA GLU A 16 -4.52 1.85 -17.84
C GLU A 16 -3.24 1.47 -17.09
N GLU A 17 -2.61 2.44 -16.44
CA GLU A 17 -1.43 2.22 -15.63
C GLU A 17 -1.73 1.45 -14.33
N ASN A 18 -2.98 1.40 -13.88
CA ASN A 18 -3.42 0.59 -12.74
C ASN A 18 -3.63 -0.88 -13.16
N ASN A 19 -2.55 -1.54 -13.55
CA ASN A 19 -2.55 -2.89 -14.10
C ASN A 19 -1.87 -3.91 -13.17
N ASP A 20 -1.99 -5.19 -13.54
CA ASP A 20 -1.46 -6.31 -12.77
C ASP A 20 0.07 -6.28 -12.64
N GLU A 21 0.79 -5.78 -13.65
CA GLU A 21 2.25 -5.69 -13.62
C GLU A 21 2.72 -4.72 -12.53
N LEU A 22 2.14 -3.51 -12.51
CA LEU A 22 2.40 -2.54 -11.46
C LEU A 22 2.02 -3.10 -10.10
N LEU A 23 0.84 -3.71 -9.98
CA LEU A 23 0.36 -4.27 -8.71
C LEU A 23 1.33 -5.34 -8.19
N LEU A 24 1.82 -6.23 -9.07
CA LEU A 24 2.82 -7.24 -8.71
C LEU A 24 4.14 -6.62 -8.25
N GLU A 25 4.63 -5.56 -8.91
CA GLU A 25 5.81 -4.82 -8.49
C GLU A 25 5.61 -4.19 -7.11
N MET A 26 4.49 -3.49 -6.90
CA MET A 26 4.14 -2.89 -5.62
C MET A 26 4.06 -3.94 -4.51
N MET A 27 3.43 -5.08 -4.76
CA MET A 27 3.32 -6.16 -3.77
C MET A 27 4.67 -6.76 -3.38
N ARG A 28 5.65 -6.80 -4.29
CA ARG A 28 7.03 -7.22 -3.94
C ARG A 28 7.67 -6.24 -2.96
N VAL A 29 7.50 -4.93 -3.18
CA VAL A 29 8.01 -3.89 -2.27
C VAL A 29 7.31 -3.95 -0.92
N ILE A 30 5.98 -4.08 -0.92
CA ILE A 30 5.18 -4.19 0.31
C ILE A 30 5.59 -5.41 1.12
N LYS A 31 5.75 -6.59 0.49
CA LYS A 31 6.21 -7.81 1.16
C LYS A 31 7.54 -7.61 1.89
N LYS A 32 8.52 -7.00 1.21
CA LYS A 32 9.84 -6.72 1.79
C LYS A 32 9.72 -5.84 3.04
N ILE A 33 9.06 -4.70 2.92
CA ILE A 33 8.94 -3.74 4.03
C ILE A 33 8.10 -4.32 5.18
N ALA A 34 7.04 -5.06 4.88
CA ALA A 34 6.20 -5.69 5.90
C ALA A 34 6.96 -6.80 6.67
N ALA A 35 7.80 -7.59 5.98
CA ALA A 35 8.65 -8.59 6.62
C ALA A 35 9.68 -7.94 7.54
N ASP A 36 10.33 -6.87 7.07
CA ASP A 36 11.30 -6.10 7.87
C ASP A 36 10.63 -5.50 9.11
N MET A 37 9.41 -4.97 8.97
CA MET A 37 8.63 -4.40 10.07
C MET A 37 8.18 -5.47 11.08
N LEU A 38 7.72 -6.62 10.59
CA LEU A 38 7.34 -7.76 11.42
C LEU A 38 8.53 -8.26 12.24
N ALA A 39 9.71 -8.38 11.62
CA ALA A 39 10.93 -8.81 12.30
C ALA A 39 11.36 -7.83 13.41
N GLN A 40 11.17 -6.53 13.20
CA GLN A 40 11.57 -5.50 14.17
C GLN A 40 10.57 -5.28 15.30
N THR A 41 9.27 -5.45 15.04
CA THR A 41 8.20 -5.02 15.96
C THR A 41 7.29 -6.15 16.42
N GLY A 42 7.46 -7.36 15.88
CA GLY A 42 6.62 -8.52 16.17
C GLY A 42 5.22 -8.49 15.55
N SER A 43 4.84 -7.41 14.87
CA SER A 43 3.53 -7.28 14.20
C SER A 43 3.59 -6.35 12.98
N SER A 44 2.67 -6.50 12.04
CA SER A 44 2.53 -5.57 10.91
C SER A 44 1.10 -5.65 10.34
N LYS A 45 0.56 -4.50 9.93
CA LYS A 45 -0.72 -4.36 9.23
C LYS A 45 -0.47 -3.64 7.90
N ILE A 46 -1.01 -4.19 6.83
CA ILE A 46 -0.95 -3.63 5.49
C ILE A 46 -2.36 -3.13 5.16
N VAL A 47 -2.51 -1.84 4.84
CA VAL A 47 -3.81 -1.21 4.59
C VAL A 47 -3.72 -0.31 3.36
N THR A 48 -4.72 -0.37 2.51
CA THR A 48 -5.02 0.67 1.51
C THR A 48 -6.43 1.18 1.79
N ASN A 49 -6.60 2.50 1.73
CA ASN A 49 -7.89 3.12 2.01
C ASN A 49 -8.60 3.45 0.70
N LEU A 50 -9.93 3.39 0.73
CA LEU A 50 -10.79 3.72 -0.41
C LEU A 50 -11.83 4.77 -0.02
N GLY A 51 -12.32 5.51 -1.01
CA GLY A 51 -13.40 6.48 -0.82
C GLY A 51 -13.05 7.55 0.21
N SER A 52 -13.95 7.81 1.16
CA SER A 52 -13.76 8.84 2.20
C SER A 52 -12.64 8.54 3.20
N TYR A 53 -12.14 7.31 3.25
CA TYR A 53 -10.97 6.97 4.08
C TYR A 53 -9.64 7.29 3.37
N GLN A 54 -9.69 7.64 2.09
CA GLN A 54 -8.52 7.93 1.27
C GLN A 54 -8.30 9.45 1.18
N ASP A 55 -7.52 10.02 2.11
CA ASP A 55 -7.33 11.47 2.21
C ASP A 55 -6.72 12.10 0.94
N SER A 56 -5.71 11.43 0.36
CA SER A 56 -5.09 11.81 -0.91
C SER A 56 -5.59 10.89 -2.02
N LYS A 57 -6.10 11.47 -3.11
CA LYS A 57 -6.49 10.74 -4.33
C LYS A 57 -5.28 10.30 -5.16
N HIS A 58 -4.32 9.67 -4.51
CA HIS A 58 -3.16 9.01 -5.09
C HIS A 58 -2.93 7.69 -4.36
N LEU A 59 -2.84 6.60 -5.13
CA LEU A 59 -2.74 5.22 -4.63
C LEU A 59 -1.59 5.11 -3.64
N HIS A 60 -1.88 4.63 -2.44
CA HIS A 60 -0.87 4.40 -1.42
C HIS A 60 -1.25 3.22 -0.52
N TRP A 61 -0.22 2.56 -0.01
CA TRP A 61 -0.34 1.52 0.99
C TRP A 61 0.35 1.96 2.29
N HIS A 62 -0.37 1.83 3.38
CA HIS A 62 0.15 1.95 4.73
C HIS A 62 0.68 0.59 5.18
N ILE A 63 1.88 0.60 5.76
CA ILE A 63 2.48 -0.54 6.43
C ILE A 63 2.79 -0.03 7.83
N VAL A 64 2.05 -0.52 8.82
CA VAL A 64 2.06 0.02 10.18
C VAL A 64 2.23 -1.10 11.20
N SER A 65 2.87 -0.80 12.32
CA SER A 65 3.03 -1.65 13.50
C SER A 65 2.70 -0.84 14.75
N GLY A 66 2.40 -1.52 15.85
CA GLY A 66 1.98 -0.87 17.10
C GLY A 66 0.76 -1.55 17.71
N GLU A 67 0.11 -0.87 18.66
CA GLU A 67 -1.01 -1.44 19.39
C GLU A 67 -2.19 -1.80 18.47
N ARG A 68 -2.79 -2.96 18.75
CA ARG A 68 -3.95 -3.46 18.02
C ARG A 68 -5.19 -2.71 18.50
N THR A 69 -5.50 -1.59 17.84
CA THR A 69 -6.82 -0.96 17.89
C THR A 69 -7.81 -1.69 16.99
#